data_AF-X0UEM0-F1
#
_entry.id   AF-X0UEM0-F1
#
_cell.length_a   1.000
_cell.length_b   1.000
_cell.length_c   1.000
_cell.angle_alpha   90.00
_cell.angle_beta   90.00
_cell.angle_gamma   90.00
#
_symmetry.space_group_name_H-M   'P 1'
#
loop_
_entity.id
_entity.type
_entity.pdbx_description
1 polymer ?
#
loop_
_entity_poly.entity_id
_entity_poly.type
_entity_poly.pdbx_seq_one_letter_code
_entity_poly.pdbx_strand_id
1 'polypeptide(L)'
;LMVSPVAKTKRIIHQSHATGLDKLKTIRSQVPAITHVDNSARVQTVDRHRHGRFQKLMKAFETKTDCPVMINTSFNVRGEPIVGTPEDAYRCFMATGMDVLVMEDFVLLKEEQPAAKQHEIDDHLSKFQLD
;
A
#
# COMPACT_ATOMS: atom_id res chain seq x y z
N LEU A 1 -9.28 10.37 -7.59
CA LEU A 1 -8.99 8.96 -7.96
C LEU A 1 -9.92 8.56 -9.08
N MET A 2 -9.40 7.96 -10.15
CA MET A 2 -10.22 7.48 -11.26
C MET A 2 -10.24 5.96 -11.29
N VAL A 3 -11.36 5.35 -11.66
CA VAL A 3 -11.42 3.93 -11.96
C VAL A 3 -11.21 3.77 -13.46
N SER A 4 -10.25 2.96 -13.87
CA SER A 4 -9.95 2.72 -15.28
C SER A 4 -9.73 1.23 -15.54
N PRO A 5 -10.14 0.71 -16.71
CA PRO A 5 -9.76 -0.64 -17.11
C PRO A 5 -8.23 -0.77 -17.23
N VAL A 6 -7.67 -1.90 -16.76
CA VAL A 6 -6.27 -2.24 -17.01
C VAL A 6 -6.07 -2.42 -18.53
N ALA A 7 -4.95 -1.94 -19.07
CA ALA A 7 -4.65 -2.06 -20.49
C ALA A 7 -4.72 -3.52 -20.96
N LYS A 8 -5.34 -3.78 -22.12
CA LYS A 8 -5.56 -5.16 -22.62
C LYS A 8 -4.25 -5.96 -22.73
N THR A 9 -3.17 -5.31 -23.14
CA THR A 9 -1.81 -5.89 -23.26
C THR A 9 -1.19 -6.30 -21.92
N LYS A 10 -1.72 -5.80 -20.81
CA LYS A 10 -1.28 -6.12 -19.46
C LYS A 10 -2.20 -7.12 -18.75
N ARG A 11 -3.32 -7.48 -19.36
CA ARG A 11 -4.25 -8.50 -18.83
C ARG A 11 -3.73 -9.90 -19.14
N ILE A 12 -3.97 -10.81 -18.23
CA ILE A 12 -3.72 -12.23 -18.41
C ILE A 12 -5.06 -12.87 -18.76
N ILE A 13 -5.17 -13.41 -19.98
CA ILE A 13 -6.35 -14.13 -20.40
C ILE A 13 -6.27 -15.52 -19.77
N HIS A 14 -7.05 -15.74 -18.72
CA HIS A 14 -7.16 -17.04 -18.09
C HIS A 14 -8.62 -17.49 -18.13
N GLN A 15 -8.89 -18.68 -18.68
CA GLN A 15 -10.16 -19.36 -18.44
C GLN A 15 -10.13 -19.88 -17.00
N SER A 16 -10.63 -19.06 -16.07
CA SER A 16 -10.81 -19.44 -14.67
C SER A 16 -12.24 -19.92 -14.49
N HIS A 17 -12.40 -21.16 -14.00
CA HIS A 17 -13.68 -21.69 -13.55
C HIS A 17 -14.04 -21.21 -12.13
N ALA A 18 -13.28 -20.28 -11.55
CA ALA A 18 -13.53 -19.78 -10.21
C ALA A 18 -14.87 -19.04 -10.11
N THR A 19 -15.63 -19.38 -9.08
CA THR A 19 -16.95 -18.80 -8.77
C THR A 19 -16.90 -18.04 -7.44
N GLY A 20 -17.88 -17.17 -7.19
CA GLY A 20 -17.99 -16.43 -5.93
C GLY A 20 -16.69 -15.73 -5.51
N LEU A 21 -16.30 -15.91 -4.24
CA LEU A 21 -15.10 -15.32 -3.63
C LEU A 21 -13.80 -15.91 -4.17
N ASP A 22 -13.80 -17.12 -4.74
CA ASP A 22 -12.58 -17.71 -5.30
C ASP A 22 -12.07 -16.94 -6.52
N LYS A 23 -12.93 -16.11 -7.14
CA LYS A 23 -12.48 -15.16 -8.16
C LYS A 23 -11.37 -14.24 -7.63
N LEU A 24 -11.35 -13.88 -6.34
CA LEU A 24 -10.33 -13.00 -5.76
C LEU A 24 -8.92 -13.61 -5.80
N LYS A 25 -8.80 -14.94 -5.87
CA LYS A 25 -7.51 -15.64 -5.86
C LYS A 25 -6.87 -15.79 -7.24
N THR A 26 -7.59 -15.45 -8.31
CA THR A 26 -7.09 -15.60 -9.68
C THR A 26 -6.26 -14.38 -10.11
N ILE A 27 -5.08 -14.63 -10.67
CA ILE A 27 -4.22 -13.59 -11.25
C ILE A 27 -4.77 -13.20 -12.64
N ARG A 28 -5.08 -11.91 -12.84
CA ARG A 28 -5.75 -11.39 -14.06
C ARG A 28 -4.94 -10.37 -14.85
N SER A 29 -3.81 -9.93 -14.32
CA SER A 29 -2.94 -8.96 -14.97
C SER A 29 -1.51 -9.09 -14.48
N GLN A 30 -0.60 -8.38 -15.13
CA GLN A 30 0.78 -8.22 -14.67
C GLN A 30 0.89 -7.42 -13.35
N VAL A 31 -0.20 -6.79 -12.89
CA VAL A 31 -0.29 -5.97 -11.67
C VAL A 31 -1.47 -6.43 -10.80
N PRO A 32 -1.45 -7.68 -10.31
CA PRO A 32 -2.62 -8.32 -9.71
C PRO A 32 -3.08 -7.63 -8.42
N ALA A 33 -2.15 -7.09 -7.63
CA ALA A 33 -2.43 -6.46 -6.34
C ALA A 33 -3.34 -5.22 -6.42
N ILE A 34 -3.47 -4.60 -7.61
CA ILE A 34 -4.33 -3.43 -7.84
C ILE A 34 -5.47 -3.70 -8.83
N THR A 35 -5.62 -4.94 -9.30
CA THR A 35 -6.60 -5.31 -10.33
C THR A 35 -7.85 -5.91 -9.70
N HIS A 36 -9.00 -5.27 -9.89
CA HIS A 36 -10.31 -5.77 -9.48
C HIS A 36 -10.79 -6.95 -10.34
N VAL A 37 -11.81 -7.67 -9.86
CA VAL A 37 -12.39 -8.85 -10.54
C VAL A 37 -12.90 -8.52 -11.95
N ASP A 38 -13.35 -7.28 -12.18
CA ASP A 38 -13.82 -6.77 -13.47
C ASP A 38 -12.69 -6.26 -14.40
N ASN A 39 -11.42 -6.45 -14.00
CA ASN A 39 -10.21 -5.96 -14.67
C ASN A 39 -10.03 -4.44 -14.64
N SER A 40 -10.69 -3.74 -13.73
CA SER A 40 -10.43 -2.32 -13.45
C SER A 40 -9.36 -2.13 -12.36
N ALA A 41 -8.86 -0.91 -12.24
CA ALA A 41 -8.01 -0.46 -11.14
C ALA A 41 -8.35 0.99 -10.77
N ARG A 42 -8.15 1.35 -9.50
CA ARG A 42 -8.23 2.73 -9.02
C ARG A 42 -6.88 3.40 -9.16
N VAL A 43 -6.79 4.42 -9.99
CA VAL A 43 -5.53 5.07 -10.37
C VAL A 43 -5.46 6.48 -9.79
N GLN A 44 -4.26 6.81 -9.29
CA GLN A 44 -3.81 8.14 -8.94
C GLN A 44 -2.60 8.48 -9.81
N THR A 45 -2.67 9.59 -10.55
CA THR A 45 -1.53 10.10 -11.31
C THR A 45 -0.72 11.04 -10.44
N VAL A 46 0.60 10.87 -10.47
CA VAL A 46 1.57 11.70 -9.73
C VAL A 46 2.40 12.47 -10.75
N ASP A 47 2.34 13.80 -10.70
CA ASP A 47 3.16 14.65 -11.57
C ASP A 47 4.30 15.31 -10.80
N ARG A 48 5.34 15.68 -11.56
CA ARG A 48 6.55 16.28 -11.03
C ARG A 48 6.33 17.68 -10.44
N HIS A 49 5.37 18.45 -10.96
CA HIS A 49 5.15 19.83 -10.52
C HIS A 49 4.54 19.88 -9.12
N ARG A 50 3.52 19.05 -8.84
CA ARG A 50 2.84 18.99 -7.55
C ARG A 50 3.54 18.08 -6.54
N HIS A 51 4.17 17.00 -7.00
CA HIS A 51 4.67 15.92 -6.13
C HIS A 51 6.08 15.46 -6.52
N GLY A 52 7.02 16.41 -6.65
CA GLY A 52 8.37 16.15 -7.15
C GLY A 52 9.16 15.06 -6.41
N ARG A 53 9.10 15.01 -5.05
CA ARG A 53 9.75 13.93 -4.27
C ARG A 53 9.14 12.57 -4.59
N PHE A 54 7.81 12.47 -4.61
CA PHE A 54 7.11 11.21 -4.85
C PHE A 54 7.29 10.72 -6.29
N GLN A 55 7.31 11.64 -7.27
CA GLN A 55 7.59 11.31 -8.66
C GLN A 55 9.01 10.77 -8.86
N LYS A 56 10.01 11.33 -8.17
CA LYS A 56 11.39 10.80 -8.18
C LYS A 56 11.46 9.39 -7.58
N LEU A 57 10.76 9.15 -6.47
CA LEU A 57 10.66 7.82 -5.87
C LEU A 57 10.06 6.81 -6.86
N MET A 58 8.92 7.14 -7.47
CA MET A 58 8.29 6.30 -8.50
C MET A 58 9.24 6.00 -9.65
N LYS A 59 10.03 6.97 -10.11
CA LYS A 59 10.98 6.77 -11.20
C LYS A 59 12.13 5.84 -10.79
N ALA A 60 12.65 5.99 -9.57
CA ALA A 60 13.68 5.11 -9.04
C ALA A 60 13.16 3.67 -8.87
N PHE A 61 11.91 3.51 -8.43
CA PHE A 61 11.24 2.21 -8.35
C PHE A 61 11.09 1.58 -9.75
N GLU A 62 10.62 2.34 -10.74
CA GLU A 62 10.52 1.88 -12.13
C GLU A 62 11.88 1.42 -12.66
N THR A 63 12.95 2.21 -12.49
CA THR A 63 14.30 1.83 -12.95
C THR A 63 14.83 0.56 -12.28
N LYS A 64 14.42 0.27 -11.05
CA LYS A 64 14.88 -0.93 -10.31
C LYS A 64 14.04 -2.18 -10.60
N THR A 65 12.79 -2.02 -11.01
CA THR A 65 11.80 -3.12 -11.06
C THR A 65 11.15 -3.31 -12.42
N ASP A 66 11.40 -2.41 -13.36
CA ASP A 66 10.69 -2.27 -14.64
C ASP A 66 9.15 -2.11 -14.49
N CYS A 67 8.67 -1.79 -13.29
CA CYS A 67 7.26 -1.58 -12.98
C CYS A 67 7.00 -0.10 -12.66
N PRO A 68 6.26 0.64 -13.51
CA PRO A 68 6.03 2.07 -13.32
C PRO A 68 4.89 2.41 -12.34
N VAL A 69 4.39 1.45 -11.56
CA VAL A 69 3.25 1.63 -10.65
C VAL A 69 3.56 1.12 -9.25
N MET A 70 3.06 1.82 -8.24
CA MET A 70 3.17 1.43 -6.82
C MET A 70 1.78 1.41 -6.19
N ILE A 71 1.61 0.57 -5.17
CA ILE A 71 0.41 0.55 -4.35
C ILE A 71 0.45 1.76 -3.42
N ASN A 72 -0.66 2.49 -3.33
CA ASN A 72 -0.85 3.55 -2.35
C ASN A 72 -2.07 3.18 -1.50
N THR A 73 -1.86 2.94 -0.21
CA THR A 73 -2.90 2.65 0.77
C THR A 73 -2.84 3.67 1.90
N SER A 74 -3.93 3.81 2.67
CA SER A 74 -3.93 4.67 3.84
C SER A 74 -2.84 4.23 4.83
N PHE A 75 -2.10 5.21 5.35
CA PHE A 75 -1.17 4.97 6.44
C PHE A 75 -1.94 5.06 7.76
N ASN A 76 -2.49 3.93 8.17
CA ASN A 76 -3.19 3.69 9.43
C ASN A 76 -3.31 2.18 9.70
N VAL A 77 -3.76 1.83 10.89
CA VAL A 77 -4.31 0.50 11.20
C VAL A 77 -5.84 0.55 11.18
N ARG A 78 -6.48 -0.61 11.05
CA ARG A 78 -7.96 -0.69 10.99
C ARG A 78 -8.55 -0.12 12.30
N GLY A 79 -9.44 0.87 12.16
CA GLY A 79 -10.06 1.57 13.28
C GLY A 79 -9.41 2.93 13.61
N GLU A 80 -8.24 3.23 13.06
CA GLU A 80 -7.54 4.50 13.29
C GLU A 80 -7.72 5.51 12.15
N PRO A 81 -7.74 6.82 12.45
CA PRO A 81 -7.60 7.84 11.42
C PRO A 81 -6.24 7.72 10.72
N ILE A 82 -6.12 8.35 9.55
CA ILE A 82 -4.82 8.51 8.89
C ILE A 82 -3.89 9.30 9.84
N VAL A 83 -2.64 8.88 9.92
CA VAL A 83 -1.62 9.53 10.76
C VAL A 83 -1.54 11.04 10.49
N GLY A 84 -1.50 11.85 11.55
CA GLY A 84 -1.46 13.32 11.46
C GLY A 84 -0.20 13.94 12.06
N THR A 85 0.52 13.19 12.91
CA THR A 85 1.75 13.62 13.58
C THR A 85 2.87 12.60 13.40
N PRO A 86 4.15 12.99 13.54
CA PRO A 86 5.27 12.05 13.54
C PRO A 86 5.13 10.93 14.59
N GLU A 87 4.57 11.25 15.75
CA GLU A 87 4.29 10.31 16.83
C GLU A 87 3.25 9.27 16.42
N ASP A 88 2.18 9.67 15.73
CA ASP A 88 1.18 8.76 15.18
C ASP A 88 1.80 7.84 14.13
N ALA A 89 2.62 8.39 13.23
CA ALA A 89 3.31 7.63 12.19
C ALA A 89 4.26 6.59 12.79
N TYR A 90 5.07 6.97 13.78
CA TYR A 90 5.96 6.06 14.49
C TYR A 90 5.19 4.96 15.21
N ARG A 91 4.10 5.30 15.90
CA ARG A 91 3.29 4.31 16.61
C ARG A 91 2.63 3.32 15.64
N CYS A 92 2.02 3.82 14.56
CA CYS A 92 1.44 2.97 13.53
C CYS A 92 2.49 2.07 12.87
N PHE A 93 3.68 2.61 12.59
CA PHE A 93 4.82 1.84 12.08
C PHE A 93 5.24 0.73 13.06
N MET A 94 5.37 1.04 14.36
CA MET A 94 5.73 0.05 15.38
C MET A 94 4.63 -1.00 15.59
N ALA A 95 3.36 -0.64 15.42
CA ALA A 95 2.21 -1.53 15.55
C ALA A 95 1.93 -2.46 14.35
N THR A 96 2.58 -2.24 13.21
CA THR A 96 2.31 -2.97 11.96
C THR A 96 3.50 -3.81 11.51
N GLY A 97 3.26 -4.67 10.52
CA GLY A 97 4.32 -5.42 9.81
C GLY A 97 5.06 -4.60 8.75
N MET A 98 5.12 -3.27 8.89
CA MET A 98 5.91 -2.41 7.98
C MET A 98 7.40 -2.56 8.29
N ASP A 99 8.23 -2.68 7.25
CA ASP A 99 9.68 -2.83 7.38
C ASP A 99 10.42 -1.49 7.55
N VAL A 100 9.95 -0.45 6.87
CA VAL A 100 10.61 0.87 6.82
C VAL A 100 9.60 2.00 6.94
N LEU A 101 9.92 3.00 7.76
CA LEU A 101 9.22 4.28 7.84
C LEU A 101 10.12 5.40 7.30
N VAL A 102 9.62 6.13 6.30
CA VAL A 102 10.26 7.34 5.79
C VAL A 102 9.43 8.55 6.21
N MET A 103 10.02 9.44 7.00
CA MET A 103 9.42 10.70 7.43
C MET A 103 10.33 11.86 7.03
N GLU A 104 9.97 12.56 5.97
CA GLU A 104 10.82 13.58 5.35
C GLU A 104 12.24 13.05 5.09
N ASP A 105 13.22 13.53 5.85
CA ASP A 105 14.64 13.22 5.67
C ASP A 105 15.14 12.15 6.67
N PHE A 106 14.22 11.53 7.40
CA PHE A 106 14.49 10.43 8.32
C PHE A 106 14.01 9.11 7.73
N VAL A 107 14.86 8.09 7.84
CA VAL A 107 14.55 6.70 7.47
C VAL A 107 14.75 5.86 8.72
N LEU A 108 13.70 5.15 9.13
CA LEU A 108 13.71 4.27 10.29
C LEU A 108 13.49 2.85 9.80
N LEU A 109 14.43 1.97 10.11
CA LEU A 109 14.30 0.54 9.86
C LEU A 109 13.71 -0.14 11.09
N LYS A 110 12.77 -1.06 10.89
CA LYS A 110 12.03 -1.70 11.98
C LYS A 110 12.97 -2.49 12.89
N GLU A 111 13.96 -3.17 12.31
CA GLU A 111 14.98 -3.95 12.98
C GLU A 111 15.96 -3.12 13.82
N GLU A 112 16.07 -1.82 13.56
CA GLU A 112 16.91 -0.89 14.32
C GLU A 112 16.14 -0.23 15.48
N GLN A 113 14.82 -0.38 15.53
CA GLN A 113 14.01 0.19 16.60
C GLN A 113 14.05 -0.73 17.83
N PRO A 114 13.94 -0.17 19.04
CA PRO A 114 13.70 -0.98 20.23
C PRO A 114 12.52 -1.91 19.98
N ALA A 115 12.61 -3.17 20.41
CA ALA A 115 11.49 -4.08 20.35
C ALA A 115 10.33 -3.46 21.16
N ALA A 116 9.41 -2.78 20.48
CA ALA A 116 8.19 -2.30 21.09
C ALA A 116 7.52 -3.54 21.68
N LYS A 117 7.31 -3.55 22.99
CA LYS A 117 6.73 -4.70 23.66
C LYS A 117 5.35 -4.91 23.04
N GLN A 118 5.07 -6.11 22.52
CA GLN A 118 3.80 -6.47 21.87
C GLN A 118 2.57 -5.95 22.64
N HIS A 119 2.62 -5.92 23.98
CA HIS A 119 1.54 -5.40 24.82
C HIS A 119 1.17 -3.93 24.56
N GLU A 120 2.11 -3.05 24.17
CA GLU A 120 1.82 -1.62 23.94
C GLU A 120 1.07 -1.42 22.61
N ILE A 121 1.32 -2.32 21.65
CA ILE A 121 0.66 -2.36 20.35
C ILE A 121 -0.78 -2.84 20.54
N ASP A 122 -0.97 -3.93 21.27
CA ASP A 122 -2.28 -4.51 21.53
C ASP A 122 -3.16 -3.57 22.38
N ASP A 123 -2.59 -2.90 23.40
CA ASP A 123 -3.27 -1.89 24.20
C ASP A 123 -3.68 -0.67 23.37
N HIS A 124 -2.87 -0.27 22.39
CA HIS A 124 -3.20 0.84 21.49
C HIS A 124 -4.31 0.44 20.51
N LEU A 125 -4.22 -0.73 19.90
CA LEU A 125 -5.23 -1.27 18.99
C LEU A 125 -6.58 -1.48 19.68
N SER A 126 -6.59 -1.90 20.95
CA SER A 126 -7.82 -2.14 21.72
C SER A 126 -8.68 -0.88 21.96
N LYS A 127 -8.09 0.32 21.79
CA LYS A 127 -8.79 1.60 21.95
C LYS A 127 -9.67 1.94 20.75
N PHE A 128 -9.49 1.26 19.63
CA PHE A 128 -10.23 1.49 18.41
C PHE A 128 -11.21 0.33 18.21
N GLN A 129 -12.50 0.62 18.35
CA GLN A 129 -13.54 -0.39 18.11
C GLN A 129 -13.50 -0.84 16.65
N LEU A 130 -13.59 -2.15 16.45
CA LEU A 130 -13.80 -2.73 15.13
C LEU A 130 -15.28 -2.53 14.76
N ASP A 131 -15.54 -1.61 13.83
CA ASP A 131 -16.79 -1.61 13.06
C ASP A 131 -16.92 -2.90 12.23
#